data_AF-A0AAJ0PUN3-F1
#
_entry.id   AF-A0AAJ0PUN3-F1
#
_cell.length_a   1.000
_cell.length_b   1.000
_cell.length_c   1.000
_cell.angle_alpha   90.00
_cell.angle_beta   90.00
_cell.angle_gamma   90.00
#
_symmetry.space_group_name_H-M   'P 1'
#
loop_
_entity.id
_entity.type
_entity.pdbx_description
1 polymer ?
#
loop_
_entity_poly.entity_id
_entity_poly.type
_entity_poly.pdbx_seq_one_letter_code
_entity_poly.pdbx_strand_id
1 'polypeptide(L)' 'MDTTKYVLFDSERAAIRGLAGGDKSQLEAATAAFDRAAPTHGVNSCVELQFMSEVLAPVPDLSLRATYRTAVLAQPQ' A
#
# COMPACT_ATOMS: atom_id res chain seq x y z
N MET A 1 21.24 4.35 -10.82
CA MET A 1 19.82 3.95 -10.85
C MET A 1 19.05 5.08 -10.21
N ASP A 2 18.29 5.81 -11.01
CA ASP A 2 17.52 6.98 -10.56
C ASP A 2 16.28 6.48 -9.81
N THR A 3 16.38 6.35 -8.48
CA THR A 3 15.30 5.84 -7.62
C THR A 3 14.15 6.84 -7.48
N THR A 4 14.28 8.05 -8.01
CA THR A 4 13.32 9.15 -7.92
C THR A 4 12.01 8.92 -8.69
N LYS A 5 11.92 7.87 -9.53
CA LYS A 5 10.74 7.58 -10.37
C LYS A 5 9.74 6.56 -9.79
N TYR A 6 10.14 5.76 -8.80
CA TYR A 6 9.30 4.65 -8.32
C TYR A 6 8.66 4.99 -6.98
N VAL A 7 7.32 5.01 -6.93
CA VAL A 7 6.56 5.24 -5.70
C VAL A 7 6.85 4.15 -4.66
N LEU A 8 6.88 2.89 -5.10
CA LEU A 8 7.20 1.71 -4.28
C LEU A 8 8.26 0.84 -4.97
N PHE A 9 9.16 0.26 -4.18
CA PHE A 9 10.03 -0.84 -4.60
C PHE A 9 9.26 -2.16 -4.71
N ASP A 10 9.83 -3.14 -5.41
CA ASP A 10 9.15 -4.44 -5.62
C ASP A 10 8.90 -5.19 -4.31
N SER A 11 9.83 -5.15 -3.36
CA SER A 11 9.66 -5.76 -2.03
C SER A 11 8.57 -5.09 -1.20
N GLU A 12 8.46 -3.77 -1.28
CA GLU A 12 7.43 -2.97 -0.61
C GLU A 12 6.05 -3.26 -1.20
N ARG A 13 5.98 -3.28 -2.54
CA ARG A 13 4.78 -3.66 -3.27
C ARG A 13 4.34 -5.07 -2.92
N ALA A 14 5.28 -6.02 -2.84
CA ALA A 14 5.00 -7.40 -2.44
C ALA A 14 4.47 -7.48 -1.00
N ALA A 15 5.05 -6.73 -0.05
CA ALA A 15 4.58 -6.68 1.33
C ALA A 15 3.14 -6.12 1.43
N ILE A 16 2.86 -4.99 0.77
CA ILE A 16 1.52 -4.39 0.77
C ILE A 16 0.50 -5.31 0.11
N ARG A 17 0.85 -5.97 -1.01
CA ARG A 17 -0.02 -6.94 -1.67
C ARG A 17 -0.23 -8.21 -0.83
N GLY A 18 0.78 -8.69 -0.12
CA GLY A 18 0.67 -9.81 0.82
C GLY A 18 -0.30 -9.48 1.96
N LEU A 19 -0.18 -8.27 2.53
CA LEU A 19 -1.12 -7.79 3.53
C LEU A 19 -2.55 -7.67 2.97
N ALA A 20 -2.72 -7.15 1.76
CA ALA A 20 -4.01 -7.12 1.06
C ALA A 20 -4.55 -8.53 0.79
N GLY A 21 -3.69 -9.52 0.58
CA GLY A 21 -4.04 -10.94 0.49
C GLY A 21 -4.48 -11.56 1.82
N GLY A 22 -4.24 -10.89 2.95
CA GLY A 22 -4.61 -11.33 4.29
C GLY A 22 -3.43 -11.84 5.13
N ASP A 23 -2.20 -11.80 4.60
CA ASP A 23 -1.00 -12.12 5.38
C ASP A 23 -0.65 -10.98 6.34
N LYS A 24 -1.13 -11.11 7.58
CA LYS A 24 -0.90 -10.12 8.64
C LYS A 24 0.57 -10.01 9.05
N SER A 25 1.42 -10.98 8.73
CA SER A 25 2.86 -10.88 9.03
C SER A 25 3.54 -9.77 8.25
N GLN A 26 2.95 -9.35 7.13
CA GLN A 26 3.46 -8.26 6.30
C GLN A 26 3.12 -6.86 6.83
N LEU A 27 2.33 -6.73 7.91
CA LEU A 27 1.82 -5.44 8.38
C LEU A 27 2.96 -4.45 8.68
N GLU A 28 4.02 -4.89 9.35
CA GLU A 28 5.15 -4.03 9.70
C GLU A 28 5.88 -3.53 8.44
N ALA A 29 6.21 -4.45 7.53
CA ALA A 29 6.89 -4.11 6.27
C ALA A 29 6.04 -3.22 5.36
N ALA A 30 4.74 -3.47 5.27
CA ALA A 30 3.79 -2.66 4.51
C ALA A 30 3.62 -1.25 5.10
N THR A 31 3.65 -1.13 6.43
CA THR A 31 3.61 0.17 7.12
C THR A 31 4.88 0.96 6.87
N ALA A 32 6.06 0.33 6.99
CA ALA A 32 7.34 0.97 6.69
C ALA A 32 7.42 1.48 5.24
N ALA A 33 6.89 0.72 4.29
CA ALA A 33 6.76 1.13 2.90
C ALA A 33 5.88 2.37 2.73
N PHE A 34 4.71 2.40 3.40
CA PHE A 34 3.81 3.55 3.36
C PHE A 34 4.47 4.79 3.96
N ASP A 35 5.08 4.68 5.13
CA ASP A 35 5.73 5.79 5.83
C ASP A 35 6.88 6.41 5.04
N ARG A 36 7.61 5.59 4.25
CA ARG A 36 8.65 6.07 3.34
C ARG A 36 8.07 6.81 2.13
N ALA A 37 7.09 6.19 1.47
CA ALA A 37 6.64 6.61 0.14
C ALA A 37 5.57 7.72 0.18
N ALA A 38 4.63 7.66 1.13
CA ALA A 38 3.50 8.59 1.19
C ALA A 38 3.90 10.07 1.40
N PRO A 39 4.90 10.42 2.24
CA PRO A 39 5.32 11.82 2.39
C PRO A 39 5.98 12.40 1.14
N THR A 40 6.67 11.58 0.35
CA THR A 40 7.41 12.02 -0.84
C THR A 40 6.52 12.11 -2.06
N HIS A 41 5.65 11.12 -2.25
CA HIS A 41 4.85 10.99 -3.47
C HIS A 41 3.38 11.37 -3.27
N GLY A 42 2.87 11.37 -2.05
CA GLY A 42 1.45 11.52 -1.76
C GLY A 42 0.69 10.19 -1.81
N VAL A 43 -0.32 10.04 -0.96
CA VAL A 43 -1.15 8.83 -0.81
C VAL A 43 -1.85 8.44 -2.11
N ASN A 44 -2.26 9.42 -2.91
CA ASN A 44 -3.01 9.16 -4.15
C ASN A 44 -2.14 8.67 -5.31
N SER A 45 -0.82 8.57 -5.14
CA SER A 45 0.11 8.25 -6.22
C SER A 45 0.09 6.79 -6.69
N CYS A 46 -0.39 5.86 -5.86
CA CYS A 46 -0.75 4.52 -6.31
C CYS A 46 -1.79 3.86 -5.39
N VAL A 47 -2.41 2.78 -5.87
CA VAL A 47 -3.49 2.08 -5.15
C VAL A 47 -3.00 1.38 -3.89
N GLU A 48 -1.73 0.93 -3.86
CA GLU A 48 -1.12 0.35 -2.67
C GLU A 48 -1.03 1.37 -1.51
N LEU A 49 -0.72 2.63 -1.80
CA LEU A 49 -0.70 3.70 -0.79
C LEU A 49 -2.12 4.07 -0.34
N GLN A 50 -3.09 4.13 -1.24
CA GLN A 50 -4.50 4.36 -0.89
C GLN A 50 -5.07 3.23 -0.02
N PHE A 51 -4.70 1.98 -0.31
CA PHE A 51 -5.04 0.86 0.55
C PHE A 51 -4.44 1.01 1.94
N MET A 52 -3.16 1.35 2.04
CA MET A 52 -2.48 1.51 3.33
C MET A 52 -3.02 2.70 4.13
N SER A 53 -3.41 3.81 3.49
CA SER A 53 -4.04 4.93 4.20
C SER A 53 -5.35 4.49 4.87
N GLU A 54 -6.13 3.65 4.19
CA GLU A 54 -7.33 3.08 4.81
C GLU A 54 -6.99 2.05 5.88
N VAL A 55 -5.95 1.22 5.72
CA VAL A 55 -5.50 0.26 6.73
C VAL A 55 -5.09 0.96 8.03
N LEU A 56 -4.41 2.08 7.92
CA LEU A 56 -3.85 2.84 9.04
C LEU A 56 -4.80 3.92 9.59
N ALA A 57 -5.96 4.13 8.95
CA ALA A 57 -6.94 5.10 9.41
C ALA A 57 -7.44 4.80 10.85
N PRO A 58 -7.52 5.80 11.74
CA PRO A 58 -8.00 5.62 13.11
C PRO A 58 -9.44 5.10 13.18
N VAL A 59 -10.27 5.53 12.22
CA VAL A 59 -11.63 5.01 12.00
C VAL A 59 -11.70 4.58 10.53
N PRO A 60 -11.71 3.28 10.24
CA PRO A 60 -11.62 2.81 8.87
C PRO A 60 -12.95 2.88 8.13
N ASP A 61 -12.94 3.41 6.91
CA ASP A 61 -14.05 3.22 5.98
C ASP A 61 -13.93 1.82 5.36
N LEU A 62 -14.76 0.88 5.84
CA LEU A 62 -14.69 -0.51 5.41
C LEU A 62 -15.06 -0.70 3.93
N SER A 63 -15.92 0.16 3.38
CA SER A 63 -16.32 0.12 1.96
C SER A 63 -15.18 0.60 1.07
N LEU A 64 -14.53 1.69 1.47
CA LEU A 64 -13.39 2.24 0.76
C LEU A 64 -12.18 1.30 0.84
N ARG A 65 -11.90 0.75 2.03
CA ARG A 65 -10.85 -0.25 2.23
C ARG A 65 -11.06 -1.50 1.38
N ALA A 66 -12.30 -1.99 1.27
CA ALA A 66 -12.62 -3.13 0.39
C ALA A 66 -12.40 -2.80 -1.10
N THR A 67 -12.74 -1.58 -1.51
CA THR A 67 -12.52 -1.09 -2.88
C THR A 67 -11.03 -1.06 -3.21
N TYR A 68 -10.21 -0.44 -2.35
CA TYR A 68 -8.77 -0.39 -2.56
C TYR A 68 -8.10 -1.75 -2.49
N ARG A 69 -8.54 -2.61 -1.57
CA ARG A 69 -8.05 -4.00 -1.50
C ARG A 69 -8.24 -4.71 -2.84
N THR A 70 -9.42 -4.59 -3.44
CA THR A 70 -9.73 -5.19 -4.74
C THR A 70 -8.83 -4.62 -5.84
N ALA A 71 -8.66 -3.29 -5.87
CA ALA A 71 -7.81 -2.63 -6.86
C ALA A 71 -6.33 -3.04 -6.73
N VAL A 72 -5.81 -3.17 -5.50
CA VAL A 72 -4.45 -3.64 -5.22
C VAL A 72 -4.24 -5.06 -5.76
N LEU A 73 -5.21 -5.95 -5.52
CA LEU A 73 -5.13 -7.35 -5.97
C LEU A 73 -5.32 -7.51 -7.48
N ALA A 74 -5.96 -6.55 -8.15
CA ALA A 74 -6.17 -6.56 -9.59
C ALA A 74 -4.96 -6.08 -10.41
N GLN A 75 -3.93 -5.51 -9.78
CA GLN A 75 -2.76 -5.04 -10.51
C GLN A 75 -1.87 -6.21 -10.95
N PRO A 76 -1.32 -6.18 -12.19
CA PRO A 76 -0.34 -7.16 -12.64
C PRO A 76 0.90 -7.17 -11.72
N GLN A 77 1.50 -8.36 -11.59
CA GLN A 77 2.76 -8.57 -10.86
C GLN A 77 3.94 -7.96 -11.61
#